data_AF-A0A844M3C6-F1
#
_entry.id   AF-A0A844M3C6-F1
#
_cell.length_a   1.000
_cell.length_b   1.000
_cell.length_c   1.000
_cell.angle_alpha   90.00
_cell.angle_beta   90.00
_cell.angle_gamma   90.00
#
_symmetry.space_group_name_H-M   'P 1'
#
loop_
_entity.id
_entity.type
_entity.pdbx_description
1 polymer ?
#
loop_
_entity_poly.entity_id
_entity_poly.type
_entity_poly.pdbx_seq_one_letter_code
_entity_poly.pdbx_strand_id
1 'polypeptide(L)'
;MEKLTHIMKSDIEEFHLSRKISRAEDLSEQTGMHVNHNEYPAYFFGDPQAKFVLVHLNPKQQDNDSDTYKGAFKFVDFDEYFKFHRYYGKNHYGEHSNKSLKSPFDLKQIRFIKPFNVIKFDDTDNKYSNLEKVMDNKLQLELLPFGSSKFETALIKGDSLKPYIETLLDTIVSEEREYVIFCGKVFENLLKDYIVSKKDHEFKLPKVDGSTAKNNSIFSKIIINFNGNEISAGIAKSFAQQGLNMSEYGKKCCELYNCILPTKNVSKEQVKQDRTR
;
A
#
# COMPACT_ATOMS: atom_id res chain seq x y z
N MET A 1 -11.59 1.59 -11.62
CA MET A 1 -10.66 0.49 -11.97
C MET A 1 -10.47 0.37 -13.47
N GLU A 2 -11.51 0.52 -14.29
CA GLU A 2 -11.41 0.43 -15.76
C GLU A 2 -10.28 1.27 -16.36
N LYS A 3 -10.14 2.54 -15.93
CA LYS A 3 -9.06 3.43 -16.39
C LYS A 3 -7.67 2.85 -16.10
N LEU A 4 -7.44 2.39 -14.86
CA LEU A 4 -6.17 1.78 -14.48
C LEU A 4 -5.91 0.48 -15.26
N THR A 5 -6.91 -0.37 -15.45
CA THR A 5 -6.79 -1.60 -16.25
C THR A 5 -6.42 -1.29 -17.70
N HIS A 6 -7.03 -0.28 -18.32
CA HIS A 6 -6.71 0.14 -19.68
C HIS A 6 -5.27 0.63 -19.81
N ILE A 7 -4.85 1.47 -18.85
CA ILE A 7 -3.48 1.99 -18.76
C ILE A 7 -2.47 0.85 -18.61
N MET A 8 -2.74 -0.10 -17.71
CA MET A 8 -1.90 -1.28 -17.51
C MET A 8 -1.80 -2.13 -18.77
N LYS A 9 -2.93 -2.38 -19.44
CA LYS A 9 -2.97 -3.19 -20.65
C LYS A 9 -2.12 -2.57 -21.76
N SER A 10 -2.27 -1.26 -21.98
CA SER A 10 -1.46 -0.51 -22.95
C SER A 10 0.03 -0.65 -22.68
N ASP A 11 0.46 -0.49 -21.43
CA ASP A 11 1.87 -0.61 -21.07
C ASP A 11 2.42 -2.03 -21.25
N ILE A 12 1.65 -3.06 -20.90
CA ILE A 12 2.10 -4.45 -21.02
C ILE A 12 2.19 -4.86 -22.48
N GLU A 13 1.21 -4.47 -23.30
CA GLU A 13 1.23 -4.71 -24.74
C GLU A 13 2.41 -3.97 -25.40
N GLU A 14 2.64 -2.71 -25.03
CA GLU A 14 3.81 -1.96 -25.47
C GLU A 14 5.13 -2.65 -25.05
N PHE A 15 5.23 -3.07 -23.79
CA PHE A 15 6.42 -3.74 -23.26
C PHE A 15 6.72 -5.06 -23.99
N HIS A 16 5.70 -5.81 -24.38
CA HIS A 16 5.85 -7.04 -25.16
C HIS A 16 6.32 -6.77 -26.59
N LEU A 17 5.93 -5.65 -27.18
CA LEU A 17 6.32 -5.25 -28.54
C LEU A 17 7.72 -4.63 -28.59
N SER A 18 8.02 -3.70 -27.67
CA SER A 18 9.20 -2.83 -27.74
C SER A 18 10.27 -3.18 -26.72
N ARG A 19 9.96 -4.01 -25.71
CA ARG A 19 10.79 -4.29 -24.52
C ARG A 19 11.04 -3.05 -23.65
N LYS A 20 10.20 -2.02 -23.82
CA LYS A 20 10.22 -0.74 -23.10
C LYS A 20 8.79 -0.24 -22.85
N ILE A 21 8.65 0.76 -22.00
CA ILE A 21 7.39 1.47 -21.74
C ILE A 21 7.67 2.97 -21.92
N SER A 22 7.13 3.58 -22.98
CA SER A 22 7.38 4.98 -23.30
C SER A 22 6.93 5.90 -22.17
N ARG A 23 5.83 5.58 -21.48
CA ARG A 23 5.37 6.39 -20.34
C ARG A 23 6.38 6.44 -19.19
N ALA A 24 7.21 5.42 -19.02
CA ALA A 24 8.29 5.44 -18.03
C ALA A 24 9.49 6.28 -18.51
N GLU A 25 9.79 6.26 -19.81
CA GLU A 25 10.80 7.14 -20.43
C GLU A 25 10.37 8.60 -20.32
N ASP A 26 9.14 8.92 -20.72
CA ASP A 26 8.54 10.26 -20.59
C ASP A 26 8.59 10.76 -19.15
N LEU A 27 8.25 9.90 -18.19
CA LEU A 27 8.31 10.26 -16.77
C LEU A 27 9.75 10.54 -16.34
N SER A 28 10.71 9.74 -16.78
CA SER A 28 12.13 9.95 -16.48
C SER A 28 12.62 11.27 -17.04
N GLU A 29 12.26 11.60 -18.28
CA GLU A 29 12.63 12.85 -18.95
C GLU A 29 12.00 14.07 -18.25
N GLN A 30 10.71 14.00 -17.92
CA GLN A 30 10.00 15.10 -17.26
C GLN A 30 10.51 15.38 -15.84
N THR A 31 10.89 14.33 -15.12
CA THR A 31 11.31 14.43 -13.71
C THR A 31 12.81 14.56 -13.54
N GLY A 32 13.60 14.20 -14.56
CA GLY A 32 15.06 14.05 -14.46
C GLY A 32 15.49 12.89 -13.56
N MET A 33 14.58 11.97 -13.24
CA MET A 33 14.81 10.86 -12.33
C MET A 33 14.75 9.53 -13.05
N HIS A 34 15.60 8.60 -12.66
CA HIS A 34 15.55 7.24 -13.21
C HIS A 34 14.30 6.49 -12.72
N VAL A 35 13.52 5.98 -13.66
CA VAL A 35 12.58 4.88 -13.44
C VAL A 35 12.80 3.79 -14.49
N ASN A 36 12.60 2.53 -14.09
CA ASN A 36 12.78 1.40 -14.99
C ASN A 36 11.69 1.38 -16.06
N HIS A 37 12.02 1.80 -17.28
CA HIS A 37 11.18 1.66 -18.47
C HIS A 37 11.28 0.28 -19.12
N ASN A 38 12.26 -0.52 -18.71
CA ASN A 38 12.65 -1.80 -19.29
C ASN A 38 12.34 -2.99 -18.37
N GLU A 39 11.44 -2.83 -17.41
CA GLU A 39 10.99 -3.88 -16.50
C GLU A 39 9.46 -3.92 -16.44
N TYR A 40 8.92 -5.06 -15.99
CA TYR A 40 7.48 -5.15 -15.74
C TYR A 40 7.05 -4.15 -14.66
N PRO A 41 6.07 -3.27 -14.95
CA PRO A 41 5.56 -2.33 -13.98
C PRO A 41 4.80 -3.06 -12.88
N ALA A 42 4.75 -2.50 -11.68
CA ALA A 42 3.98 -3.04 -10.56
C ALA A 42 2.90 -2.02 -10.16
N TYR A 43 1.78 -2.03 -10.87
CA TYR A 43 0.66 -1.11 -10.61
C TYR A 43 -0.07 -1.38 -9.30
N PHE A 44 -0.28 -2.66 -9.02
CA PHE A 44 -1.05 -3.08 -7.85
C PHE A 44 -0.65 -4.48 -7.39
N PHE A 45 -1.08 -4.81 -6.18
CA PHE A 45 -1.05 -6.18 -5.65
C PHE A 45 -2.33 -6.47 -4.87
N GLY A 46 -2.87 -7.67 -5.04
CA GLY A 46 -4.05 -8.15 -4.31
C GLY A 46 -5.37 -7.86 -5.00
N ASP A 47 -6.45 -7.77 -4.23
CA ASP A 47 -7.81 -7.75 -4.78
C ASP A 47 -8.30 -6.34 -5.14
N PRO A 48 -8.59 -6.03 -6.42
CA PRO A 48 -9.12 -4.73 -6.84
C PRO A 48 -10.42 -4.31 -6.14
N GLN A 49 -11.19 -5.28 -5.61
CA GLN A 49 -12.45 -5.07 -4.90
C GLN A 49 -12.30 -4.99 -3.38
N ALA A 50 -11.07 -5.05 -2.86
CA ALA A 50 -10.85 -5.05 -1.42
C ALA A 50 -11.35 -3.78 -0.73
N LYS A 51 -11.94 -3.95 0.45
CA LYS A 51 -12.41 -2.85 1.31
C LYS A 51 -11.28 -2.02 1.92
N PHE A 52 -10.07 -2.56 1.94
CA PHE A 52 -8.89 -1.92 2.50
C PHE A 52 -7.85 -1.65 1.41
N VAL A 53 -7.52 -0.38 1.23
CA VAL A 53 -6.58 0.09 0.22
C VAL A 53 -5.34 0.68 0.89
N LEU A 54 -4.17 0.20 0.50
CA LEU A 54 -2.89 0.86 0.76
C LEU A 54 -2.37 1.51 -0.51
N VAL A 55 -1.95 2.76 -0.40
CA VAL A 55 -1.32 3.49 -1.52
C VAL A 55 0.13 3.76 -1.17
N HIS A 56 1.04 3.24 -1.98
CA HIS A 56 2.48 3.38 -1.84
C HIS A 56 3.04 4.27 -2.94
N LEU A 57 4.27 4.77 -2.73
CA LEU A 57 4.86 5.73 -3.64
C LEU A 57 5.33 5.05 -4.94
N ASN A 58 6.20 4.07 -4.80
CA ASN A 58 6.75 3.32 -5.91
C ASN A 58 7.32 1.98 -5.40
N PRO A 59 7.39 0.96 -6.28
CA PRO A 59 8.05 -0.29 -5.95
C PRO A 59 9.56 -0.04 -5.88
N LYS A 60 10.17 -0.33 -4.72
CA LYS A 60 11.62 -0.27 -4.56
C LYS A 60 12.27 -1.44 -5.29
N GLN A 61 12.69 -1.20 -6.52
CA GLN A 61 13.41 -2.17 -7.35
C GLN A 61 14.83 -1.67 -7.61
N GLN A 62 15.73 -2.59 -7.98
CA GLN A 62 17.05 -2.21 -8.46
C GLN A 62 16.92 -1.47 -9.79
N ASP A 63 17.71 -0.42 -9.96
CA ASP A 63 17.76 0.33 -11.22
C ASP A 63 18.34 -0.57 -12.33
N ASN A 64 17.70 -0.57 -13.49
CA ASN A 64 18.15 -1.30 -14.67
C ASN A 64 18.57 -0.30 -15.76
N ASP A 65 19.87 -0.07 -15.86
CA ASP A 65 20.49 0.88 -16.81
C ASP A 65 20.53 0.36 -18.26
N SER A 66 19.97 -0.82 -18.55
CA SER A 66 19.91 -1.32 -19.93
C SER A 66 18.93 -0.50 -20.77
N ASP A 67 19.20 -0.36 -22.06
CA ASP A 67 18.26 0.36 -22.94
C ASP A 67 16.91 -0.37 -23.07
N THR A 68 16.92 -1.70 -23.17
CA THR A 68 15.74 -2.58 -23.33
C THR A 68 15.77 -3.76 -22.37
N TYR A 69 14.62 -4.40 -22.15
CA TYR A 69 14.54 -5.67 -21.42
C TYR A 69 15.30 -6.81 -22.11
N LYS A 70 16.22 -7.47 -21.38
CA LYS A 70 17.08 -8.54 -21.92
C LYS A 70 16.61 -9.97 -21.64
N GLY A 71 15.59 -10.15 -20.79
CA GLY A 71 15.09 -11.46 -20.38
C GLY A 71 14.08 -12.08 -21.34
N ALA A 72 13.72 -13.34 -21.06
CA ALA A 72 12.49 -13.94 -21.55
C ALA A 72 11.29 -13.28 -20.84
N PHE A 73 10.19 -13.08 -21.54
CA PHE A 73 8.99 -12.49 -20.94
C PHE A 73 8.47 -13.38 -19.81
N LYS A 74 8.21 -12.75 -18.65
CA LYS A 74 7.68 -13.42 -17.46
C LYS A 74 6.21 -13.81 -17.61
N PHE A 75 5.48 -13.09 -18.47
CA PHE A 75 4.06 -13.28 -18.74
C PHE A 75 3.87 -13.36 -20.26
N VAL A 76 2.94 -14.21 -20.69
CA VAL A 76 2.55 -14.39 -22.09
C VAL A 76 1.73 -13.22 -22.59
N ASP A 77 0.86 -12.66 -21.74
CA ASP A 77 -0.04 -11.56 -22.07
C ASP A 77 -0.43 -10.73 -20.83
N PHE A 78 -1.31 -9.76 -21.05
CA PHE A 78 -1.85 -8.91 -19.99
C PHE A 78 -2.68 -9.67 -18.95
N ASP A 79 -3.46 -10.68 -19.36
CA ASP A 79 -4.35 -11.40 -18.44
C ASP A 79 -3.53 -12.24 -17.45
N GLU A 80 -2.44 -12.85 -17.91
CA GLU A 80 -1.48 -13.53 -17.04
C GLU A 80 -0.79 -12.55 -16.09
N TYR A 81 -0.31 -11.40 -16.59
CA TYR A 81 0.26 -10.33 -15.77
C TYR A 81 -0.71 -9.87 -14.68
N PHE A 82 -1.97 -9.60 -15.04
CA PHE A 82 -3.00 -9.12 -14.13
C PHE A 82 -3.30 -10.16 -13.06
N LYS A 83 -3.53 -11.41 -13.48
CA LYS A 83 -3.81 -12.53 -12.57
C LYS A 83 -2.65 -12.77 -11.61
N PHE A 84 -1.41 -12.65 -12.07
CA PHE A 84 -0.23 -12.80 -11.23
C PHE A 84 -0.21 -11.79 -10.08
N HIS A 85 -0.47 -10.51 -10.37
CA HIS A 85 -0.48 -9.44 -9.36
C HIS A 85 -1.72 -9.50 -8.45
N ARG A 86 -2.86 -9.91 -8.99
CA ARG A 86 -4.08 -10.15 -8.20
C ARG A 86 -3.90 -11.24 -7.14
N TYR A 87 -3.18 -12.31 -7.48
CA TYR A 87 -2.92 -13.46 -6.61
C TYR A 87 -1.46 -13.53 -6.16
N TYR A 88 -0.85 -12.36 -5.95
CA TYR A 88 0.56 -12.26 -5.56
C TYR A 88 0.87 -13.07 -4.31
N GLY A 89 0.02 -12.98 -3.29
CA GLY A 89 0.12 -13.74 -2.05
C GLY A 89 0.14 -15.25 -2.29
N LYS A 90 -0.82 -15.77 -3.05
CA LYS A 90 -0.87 -17.19 -3.41
C LYS A 90 0.38 -17.63 -4.18
N ASN A 91 0.85 -16.82 -5.13
CA ASN A 91 2.01 -17.15 -5.97
C ASN A 91 3.33 -17.19 -5.16
N HIS A 92 3.46 -16.35 -4.14
CA HIS A 92 4.71 -16.22 -3.36
C HIS A 92 4.70 -16.91 -1.99
N TYR A 93 3.53 -17.10 -1.39
CA TYR A 93 3.36 -17.60 -0.03
C TYR A 93 2.41 -18.79 0.10
N GLY A 94 1.61 -19.07 -0.94
CA GLY A 94 0.65 -20.16 -0.96
C GLY A 94 1.28 -21.55 -0.93
N GLU A 95 0.45 -22.58 -0.79
CA GLU A 95 0.87 -23.98 -0.62
C GLU A 95 1.87 -24.47 -1.67
N HIS A 96 1.67 -24.09 -2.93
CA HIS A 96 2.50 -24.50 -4.07
C HIS A 96 3.66 -23.54 -4.39
N SER A 97 3.88 -22.51 -3.57
CA SER A 97 5.01 -21.60 -3.74
C SER A 97 6.29 -22.19 -3.14
N ASN A 98 7.44 -21.73 -3.63
CA ASN A 98 8.75 -22.14 -3.09
C ASN A 98 9.00 -21.62 -1.66
N LYS A 99 8.18 -20.69 -1.16
CA LYS A 99 8.26 -20.10 0.20
C LYS A 99 9.67 -19.64 0.60
N SER A 100 10.49 -19.24 -0.38
CA SER A 100 11.94 -19.09 -0.22
C SER A 100 12.35 -17.97 0.73
N LEU A 101 11.54 -16.92 0.88
CA LEU A 101 11.78 -15.82 1.81
C LEU A 101 10.48 -15.17 2.28
N LYS A 102 10.44 -14.71 3.54
CA LYS A 102 9.36 -13.87 4.07
C LYS A 102 9.77 -12.41 3.98
N SER A 103 9.07 -11.63 3.17
CA SER A 103 9.31 -10.19 3.02
C SER A 103 9.12 -9.47 4.37
N PRO A 104 10.15 -8.78 4.91
CA PRO A 104 9.99 -7.94 6.09
C PRO A 104 8.97 -6.80 5.87
N PHE A 105 8.83 -6.36 4.63
CA PHE A 105 7.84 -5.36 4.25
C PHE A 105 6.42 -5.92 4.38
N ASP A 106 6.16 -7.13 3.91
CA ASP A 106 4.81 -7.73 3.99
C ASP A 106 4.44 -8.10 5.43
N LEU A 107 5.42 -8.55 6.24
CA LEU A 107 5.24 -8.72 7.69
C LEU A 107 4.87 -7.39 8.39
N LYS A 108 5.47 -6.28 7.95
CA LYS A 108 5.12 -4.94 8.43
C LYS A 108 3.69 -4.59 8.03
N GLN A 109 3.23 -4.95 6.83
CA GLN A 109 1.84 -4.72 6.42
C GLN A 109 0.84 -5.52 7.29
N ILE A 110 1.13 -6.79 7.62
CA ILE A 110 0.29 -7.57 8.55
C ILE A 110 0.11 -6.82 9.88
N ARG A 111 1.22 -6.40 10.49
CA ARG A 111 1.22 -5.69 11.78
C ARG A 111 0.42 -4.41 11.72
N PHE A 112 0.51 -3.67 10.62
CA PHE A 112 -0.22 -2.42 10.43
C PHE A 112 -1.72 -2.64 10.25
N ILE A 113 -2.12 -3.64 9.43
CA ILE A 113 -3.52 -3.86 9.02
C ILE A 113 -4.31 -4.64 10.07
N LYS A 114 -3.67 -5.55 10.84
CA LYS A 114 -4.34 -6.41 11.82
C LYS A 114 -5.33 -5.68 12.75
N PRO A 115 -5.04 -4.48 13.28
CA PRO A 115 -5.98 -3.74 14.12
C PRO A 115 -7.27 -3.27 13.42
N PHE A 116 -7.26 -3.11 12.10
CA PHE A 116 -8.43 -2.71 11.31
C PHE A 116 -9.45 -3.85 11.14
N ASN A 117 -9.06 -5.09 11.44
CA ASN A 117 -9.94 -6.25 11.49
C ASN A 117 -10.71 -6.55 10.18
N VAL A 118 -10.21 -6.06 9.05
CA VAL A 118 -10.74 -6.34 7.70
C VAL A 118 -10.27 -7.68 7.15
N ILE A 119 -9.13 -8.18 7.63
CA ILE A 119 -8.54 -9.48 7.25
C ILE A 119 -8.38 -10.32 8.51
N LYS A 120 -8.89 -11.54 8.48
CA LYS A 120 -8.79 -12.50 9.59
C LYS A 120 -7.43 -13.18 9.60
N PHE A 121 -6.49 -12.59 10.33
CA PHE A 121 -5.18 -13.17 10.57
C PHE A 121 -5.22 -14.23 11.67
N ASP A 122 -4.40 -15.27 11.51
CA ASP A 122 -4.12 -16.23 12.57
C ASP A 122 -3.26 -15.55 13.67
N ASP A 123 -3.22 -16.12 14.88
CA ASP A 123 -2.62 -15.46 16.05
C ASP A 123 -1.16 -15.01 15.86
N THR A 124 -0.37 -15.74 15.06
CA THR A 124 1.04 -15.41 14.82
C THR A 124 1.28 -14.77 13.44
N ASP A 125 1.84 -13.57 13.43
CA ASP A 125 2.05 -12.78 12.20
C ASP A 125 3.03 -13.45 11.21
N ASN A 126 3.93 -14.30 11.69
CA ASN A 126 5.01 -14.91 10.89
C ASN A 126 4.58 -16.19 10.15
N LYS A 127 3.28 -16.39 9.89
CA LYS A 127 2.78 -17.53 9.11
C LYS A 127 2.68 -17.16 7.64
N TYR A 128 3.07 -18.09 6.75
CA TYR A 128 2.88 -17.92 5.31
C TYR A 128 1.40 -17.73 4.94
N SER A 129 0.48 -18.38 5.65
CA SER A 129 -0.97 -18.14 5.49
C SER A 129 -1.36 -16.68 5.72
N ASN A 130 -0.76 -16.02 6.72
CA ASN A 130 -1.03 -14.60 7.00
C ASN A 130 -0.37 -13.68 5.94
N LEU A 131 0.78 -14.06 5.39
CA LEU A 131 1.42 -13.35 4.28
C LEU A 131 0.60 -13.46 2.98
N GLU A 132 0.10 -14.66 2.67
CA GLU A 132 -0.84 -14.87 1.56
C GLU A 132 -2.10 -14.00 1.77
N LYS A 133 -2.73 -14.10 2.94
CA LYS A 133 -3.94 -13.33 3.28
C LYS A 133 -3.74 -11.83 3.18
N VAL A 134 -2.63 -11.27 3.69
CA VAL A 134 -2.40 -9.81 3.63
C VAL A 134 -2.16 -9.35 2.20
N MET A 135 -1.54 -10.18 1.36
CA MET A 135 -1.25 -9.78 -0.01
C MET A 135 -2.49 -9.84 -0.89
N ASP A 136 -3.33 -10.87 -0.73
CA ASP A 136 -4.45 -11.10 -1.64
C ASP A 136 -5.78 -10.46 -1.19
N ASN A 137 -6.00 -10.18 0.10
CA ASN A 137 -7.29 -9.65 0.61
C ASN A 137 -7.29 -8.13 0.87
N LYS A 138 -6.29 -7.42 0.36
CA LYS A 138 -6.25 -5.94 0.33
C LYS A 138 -5.95 -5.52 -1.09
N LEU A 139 -6.19 -4.24 -1.38
CA LEU A 139 -5.64 -3.61 -2.57
C LEU A 139 -4.39 -2.82 -2.17
N GLN A 140 -3.24 -3.14 -2.73
CA GLN A 140 -2.08 -2.26 -2.72
C GLN A 140 -1.98 -1.57 -4.07
N LEU A 141 -1.91 -0.24 -4.10
CA LEU A 141 -1.66 0.55 -5.30
C LEU A 141 -0.31 1.25 -5.19
N GLU A 142 0.44 1.31 -6.29
CA GLU A 142 1.63 2.13 -6.39
C GLU A 142 1.29 3.41 -7.19
N LEU A 143 1.61 4.59 -6.65
CA LEU A 143 1.45 5.85 -7.38
C LEU A 143 2.23 5.81 -8.70
N LEU A 144 3.48 5.38 -8.60
CA LEU A 144 4.32 5.13 -9.76
C LEU A 144 4.61 3.66 -9.86
N PRO A 145 4.17 2.99 -10.93
CA PRO A 145 4.28 1.55 -11.08
C PRO A 145 5.69 1.14 -11.55
N PHE A 146 6.51 2.11 -11.98
CA PHE A 146 7.84 1.87 -12.53
C PHE A 146 8.86 1.81 -11.38
N GLY A 147 9.62 0.72 -11.33
CA GLY A 147 10.61 0.48 -10.30
C GLY A 147 11.74 1.49 -10.30
N SER A 148 12.17 1.91 -9.11
CA SER A 148 13.36 2.75 -8.95
C SER A 148 13.89 2.65 -7.52
N SER A 149 15.21 2.59 -7.38
CA SER A 149 15.90 2.46 -6.10
C SER A 149 16.00 3.78 -5.35
N LYS A 150 15.96 4.91 -6.07
CA LYS A 150 16.23 6.27 -5.59
C LYS A 150 15.10 7.24 -5.90
N PHE A 151 13.87 6.75 -6.09
CA PHE A 151 12.76 7.65 -6.39
C PHE A 151 12.46 8.61 -5.22
N GLU A 152 12.69 9.89 -5.45
CA GLU A 152 12.44 11.01 -4.56
C GLU A 152 11.44 12.02 -5.16
N THR A 153 10.22 12.01 -4.64
CA THR A 153 9.14 12.93 -5.07
C THR A 153 9.42 14.40 -4.84
N ALA A 154 10.32 14.73 -3.91
CA ALA A 154 10.70 16.12 -3.65
C ALA A 154 11.36 16.79 -4.86
N LEU A 155 11.89 15.99 -5.80
CA LEU A 155 12.56 16.47 -7.01
C LEU A 155 11.58 16.72 -8.17
N ILE A 156 10.32 16.29 -8.03
CA ILE A 156 9.33 16.37 -9.10
C ILE A 156 8.69 17.76 -9.08
N LYS A 157 8.78 18.44 -10.21
CA LYS A 157 8.24 19.79 -10.41
C LYS A 157 6.90 19.73 -11.15
N GLY A 158 5.98 20.61 -10.77
CA GLY A 158 4.73 20.84 -11.51
C GLY A 158 3.73 19.69 -11.45
N ASP A 159 2.90 19.61 -12.49
CA ASP A 159 1.72 18.72 -12.55
C ASP A 159 2.02 17.35 -13.17
N SER A 160 3.29 16.96 -13.37
CA SER A 160 3.67 15.70 -14.02
C SER A 160 3.14 14.44 -13.32
N LEU A 161 2.89 14.49 -12.01
CA LEU A 161 2.28 13.37 -11.27
C LEU A 161 0.77 13.37 -11.29
N LYS A 162 0.13 14.45 -11.76
CA LYS A 162 -1.33 14.58 -11.74
C LYS A 162 -2.04 13.42 -12.44
N PRO A 163 -1.63 12.94 -13.63
CA PRO A 163 -2.28 11.81 -14.28
C PRO A 163 -2.25 10.51 -13.44
N TYR A 164 -1.16 10.28 -12.70
CA TYR A 164 -1.01 9.12 -11.83
C TYR A 164 -1.88 9.25 -10.58
N ILE A 165 -1.91 10.43 -9.96
CA ILE A 165 -2.77 10.72 -8.80
C ILE A 165 -4.24 10.54 -9.17
N GLU A 166 -4.68 11.13 -10.29
CA GLU A 166 -6.07 11.00 -10.73
C GLU A 166 -6.45 9.56 -11.07
N THR A 167 -5.52 8.77 -11.64
CA THR A 167 -5.75 7.35 -11.91
C THR A 167 -5.89 6.54 -10.62
N LEU A 168 -5.09 6.85 -9.58
CA LEU A 168 -5.26 6.25 -8.26
C LEU A 168 -6.61 6.60 -7.65
N LEU A 169 -6.97 7.88 -7.64
CA LEU A 169 -8.22 8.34 -7.04
C LEU A 169 -9.44 7.74 -7.77
N ASP A 170 -9.41 7.68 -9.11
CA ASP A 170 -10.42 6.99 -9.92
C ASP A 170 -10.55 5.51 -9.56
N THR A 171 -9.42 4.83 -9.32
CA THR A 171 -9.40 3.43 -8.90
C THR A 171 -9.95 3.24 -7.48
N ILE A 172 -9.66 4.18 -6.59
CA ILE A 172 -10.15 4.14 -5.21
C ILE A 172 -11.67 4.29 -5.19
N VAL A 173 -12.22 5.27 -5.93
CA VAL A 173 -13.68 5.55 -5.94
C VAL A 173 -14.51 4.57 -6.76
N SER A 174 -13.88 3.71 -7.58
CA SER A 174 -14.64 2.76 -8.39
C SER A 174 -15.26 1.60 -7.61
N GLU A 175 -14.95 1.49 -6.31
CA GLU A 175 -15.51 0.49 -5.41
C GLU A 175 -15.71 1.14 -4.04
N GLU A 176 -16.65 0.62 -3.25
CA GLU A 176 -16.83 1.07 -1.87
C GLU A 176 -15.65 0.60 -1.00
N ARG A 177 -14.96 1.55 -0.35
CA ARG A 177 -13.81 1.28 0.52
C ARG A 177 -14.13 1.64 1.97
N GLU A 178 -13.83 0.74 2.89
CA GLU A 178 -13.91 1.03 4.33
C GLU A 178 -12.69 1.85 4.79
N TYR A 179 -11.51 1.55 4.23
CA TYR A 179 -10.26 2.18 4.62
C TYR A 179 -9.37 2.47 3.41
N VAL A 180 -8.91 3.71 3.30
CA VAL A 180 -7.92 4.15 2.30
C VAL A 180 -6.75 4.78 3.04
N ILE A 181 -5.57 4.18 2.96
CA ILE A 181 -4.38 4.64 3.67
C ILE A 181 -3.25 4.94 2.67
N PHE A 182 -2.83 6.19 2.64
CA PHE A 182 -1.65 6.66 1.93
C PHE A 182 -0.39 6.48 2.80
N CYS A 183 0.52 5.64 2.35
CA CYS A 183 1.69 5.18 3.10
C CYS A 183 2.88 6.13 2.95
N GLY A 184 2.90 7.21 3.73
CA GLY A 184 4.07 8.08 3.90
C GLY A 184 3.75 9.58 3.81
N LYS A 185 4.62 10.39 4.40
CA LYS A 185 4.45 11.87 4.46
C LYS A 185 4.32 12.53 3.10
N VAL A 186 4.95 11.97 2.07
CA VAL A 186 4.93 12.49 0.71
C VAL A 186 3.52 12.82 0.18
N PHE A 187 2.54 11.98 0.52
CA PHE A 187 1.17 12.13 0.02
C PHE A 187 0.45 13.39 0.51
N GLU A 188 0.94 14.02 1.58
CA GLU A 188 0.42 15.31 2.04
C GLU A 188 0.57 16.39 0.97
N ASN A 189 1.73 16.44 0.31
CA ASN A 189 1.99 17.42 -0.73
C ASN A 189 1.36 17.00 -2.06
N LEU A 190 1.39 15.70 -2.38
CA LEU A 190 0.83 15.20 -3.64
C LEU A 190 -0.68 15.37 -3.73
N LEU A 191 -1.38 15.23 -2.60
CA LEU A 191 -2.85 15.30 -2.57
C LEU A 191 -3.37 16.68 -2.17
N LYS A 192 -2.49 17.69 -2.01
CA LYS A 192 -2.84 19.00 -1.44
C LYS A 192 -4.05 19.65 -2.13
N ASP A 193 -4.16 19.52 -3.45
CA ASP A 193 -5.19 20.16 -4.26
C ASP A 193 -6.51 19.37 -4.26
N TYR A 194 -6.50 18.14 -3.74
CA TYR A 194 -7.66 17.25 -3.63
C TYR A 194 -8.21 17.19 -2.19
N ILE A 195 -7.40 17.54 -1.19
CA ILE A 195 -7.78 17.51 0.22
C ILE A 195 -8.69 18.71 0.55
N VAL A 196 -9.93 18.42 0.95
CA VAL A 196 -10.91 19.44 1.39
C VAL A 196 -11.00 19.57 2.91
N SER A 197 -10.55 18.55 3.65
CA SER A 197 -10.46 18.60 5.11
C SER A 197 -9.29 17.75 5.59
N LYS A 198 -8.61 18.22 6.64
CA LYS A 198 -7.44 17.55 7.22
C LYS A 198 -7.36 17.77 8.71
N LYS A 199 -7.06 16.70 9.44
CA LYS A 199 -6.75 16.71 10.87
C LYS A 199 -5.49 15.90 11.12
N ASP A 200 -4.45 16.57 11.59
CA ASP A 200 -3.19 15.94 11.98
C ASP A 200 -3.25 15.43 13.42
N HIS A 201 -2.62 14.28 13.65
CA HIS A 201 -2.51 13.63 14.94
C HIS A 201 -1.05 13.24 15.18
N GLU A 202 -0.48 13.76 16.26
CA GLU A 202 0.82 13.36 16.74
C GLU A 202 0.67 12.55 18.03
N PHE A 203 1.41 11.45 18.13
CA PHE A 203 1.38 10.59 19.30
C PHE A 203 2.71 9.87 19.48
N LYS A 204 2.99 9.45 20.72
CA LYS A 204 4.15 8.63 21.01
C LYS A 204 3.76 7.16 21.05
N LEU A 205 4.62 6.31 20.50
CA LEU A 205 4.45 4.86 20.55
C LEU A 205 5.24 4.26 21.71
N PRO A 206 4.71 3.19 22.33
CA PRO A 206 5.49 2.39 23.25
C PRO A 206 6.53 1.56 22.47
N LYS A 207 7.71 1.41 23.06
CA LYS A 207 8.75 0.50 22.62
C LYS A 207 8.52 -0.90 23.21
N VAL A 208 9.30 -1.87 22.72
CA VAL A 208 9.26 -3.26 23.19
C VAL A 208 9.59 -3.38 24.69
N ASP A 209 10.47 -2.51 25.20
CA ASP A 209 10.88 -2.45 26.61
C ASP A 209 9.85 -1.74 27.53
N GLY A 210 8.69 -1.33 27.00
CA GLY A 210 7.66 -0.58 27.71
C GLY A 210 7.95 0.92 27.86
N SER A 211 9.15 1.39 27.49
CA SER A 211 9.46 2.82 27.44
C SER A 211 8.77 3.50 26.26
N THR A 212 8.71 4.83 26.26
CA THR A 212 8.09 5.59 25.17
C THR A 212 9.13 5.99 24.11
N ALA A 213 8.74 5.98 22.84
CA ALA A 213 9.57 6.47 21.75
C ALA A 213 9.96 7.95 21.95
N LYS A 214 11.19 8.30 21.57
CA LYS A 214 11.66 9.69 21.68
C LYS A 214 10.90 10.62 20.74
N ASN A 215 10.75 10.19 19.48
CA ASN A 215 10.12 10.95 18.41
C ASN A 215 8.62 10.66 18.33
N ASN A 216 7.85 11.66 17.89
CA ASN A 216 6.43 11.50 17.61
C ASN A 216 6.23 10.68 16.33
N SER A 217 5.21 9.82 16.37
CA SER A 217 4.59 9.25 15.18
C SER A 217 3.44 10.16 14.75
N ILE A 218 3.19 10.22 13.44
CA ILE A 218 2.20 11.14 12.87
C ILE A 218 1.24 10.37 11.97
N PHE A 219 -0.04 10.71 12.08
CA PHE A 219 -1.12 10.26 11.22
C PHE A 219 -2.03 11.44 10.89
N SER A 220 -2.51 11.54 9.65
CA SER A 220 -3.50 12.56 9.28
C SER A 220 -4.78 11.90 8.84
N LYS A 221 -5.92 12.30 9.40
CA LYS A 221 -7.22 12.00 8.81
C LYS A 221 -7.53 13.07 7.77
N ILE A 222 -7.90 12.68 6.57
CA ILE A 222 -8.21 13.59 5.48
C ILE A 222 -9.54 13.23 4.81
N ILE A 223 -10.15 14.24 4.21
CA ILE A 223 -11.25 14.07 3.26
C ILE A 223 -10.75 14.60 1.92
N ILE A 224 -10.87 13.77 0.89
CA ILE A 224 -10.54 14.11 -0.50
C ILE A 224 -11.84 14.28 -1.28
N ASN A 225 -11.94 15.32 -2.10
CA ASN A 225 -13.01 15.43 -3.10
C ASN A 225 -12.43 15.14 -4.49
N PHE A 226 -12.99 14.15 -5.18
CA PHE A 226 -12.55 13.77 -6.52
C PHE A 226 -13.75 13.40 -7.39
N ASN A 227 -13.95 14.13 -8.49
CA ASN A 227 -15.06 13.93 -9.43
C ASN A 227 -16.44 13.84 -8.74
N GLY A 228 -16.67 14.66 -7.72
CA GLY A 228 -17.91 14.68 -6.93
C GLY A 228 -18.03 13.58 -5.89
N ASN A 229 -17.04 12.70 -5.76
CA ASN A 229 -16.98 11.66 -4.73
C ASN A 229 -16.15 12.15 -3.54
N GLU A 230 -16.64 11.88 -2.34
CA GLU A 230 -15.91 12.11 -1.10
C GLU A 230 -15.17 10.84 -0.67
N ILE A 231 -13.87 10.93 -0.45
CA ILE A 231 -13.03 9.83 0.05
C ILE A 231 -12.54 10.21 1.45
N SER A 232 -13.05 9.51 2.47
CA SER A 232 -12.40 9.52 3.78
C SER A 232 -11.15 8.66 3.71
N ALA A 233 -9.99 9.24 4.05
CA ALA A 233 -8.70 8.56 3.98
C ALA A 233 -7.78 8.93 5.14
N GLY A 234 -6.69 8.18 5.26
CA GLY A 234 -5.61 8.41 6.22
C GLY A 234 -4.28 8.59 5.52
N ILE A 235 -3.46 9.56 5.97
CA ILE A 235 -2.05 9.62 5.60
C ILE A 235 -1.23 9.07 6.77
N ALA A 236 -0.69 7.87 6.59
CA ALA A 236 0.19 7.22 7.55
C ALA A 236 1.63 7.76 7.41
N LYS A 237 1.84 9.02 7.84
CA LYS A 237 3.08 9.78 7.62
C LYS A 237 4.34 9.07 8.15
N SER A 238 4.22 8.37 9.26
CA SER A 238 5.31 7.61 9.88
C SER A 238 5.49 6.19 9.33
N PHE A 239 4.62 5.72 8.42
CA PHE A 239 4.66 4.33 7.93
C PHE A 239 6.04 3.92 7.41
N ALA A 240 6.72 4.80 6.67
CA ALA A 240 8.04 4.50 6.08
C ALA A 240 9.21 4.48 7.09
N GLN A 241 9.00 4.88 8.35
CA GLN A 241 10.06 4.94 9.36
C GLN A 241 10.58 3.55 9.72
N GLN A 242 11.91 3.39 9.73
CA GLN A 242 12.56 2.16 10.17
C GLN A 242 12.46 1.99 11.69
N GLY A 243 12.34 0.76 12.17
CA GLY A 243 12.29 0.43 13.59
C GLY A 243 11.00 0.85 14.32
N LEU A 244 10.00 1.39 13.60
CA LEU A 244 8.71 1.75 14.17
C LEU A 244 7.98 0.51 14.70
N ASN A 245 7.39 0.61 15.90
CA ASN A 245 6.49 -0.42 16.42
C ASN A 245 5.19 -0.43 15.62
N MET A 246 5.20 -1.15 14.49
CA MET A 246 4.14 -1.09 13.48
C MET A 246 2.79 -1.56 13.99
N SER A 247 2.76 -2.52 14.93
CA SER A 247 1.50 -3.01 15.50
C SER A 247 0.81 -1.92 16.33
N GLU A 248 1.57 -1.19 17.15
CA GLU A 248 1.03 -0.08 17.95
C GLU A 248 0.70 1.14 17.07
N TYR A 249 1.51 1.39 16.04
CA TYR A 249 1.19 2.40 15.03
C TYR A 249 -0.12 2.11 14.31
N GLY A 250 -0.32 0.87 13.84
CA GLY A 250 -1.57 0.43 13.21
C GLY A 250 -2.78 0.59 14.13
N LYS A 251 -2.66 0.22 15.42
CA LYS A 251 -3.74 0.41 16.41
C LYS A 251 -4.13 1.88 16.55
N LYS A 252 -3.14 2.77 16.70
CA LYS A 252 -3.39 4.21 16.82
C LYS A 252 -3.97 4.80 15.54
N CYS A 253 -3.47 4.41 14.36
CA CYS A 253 -4.04 4.85 13.10
C CYS A 253 -5.50 4.41 12.95
N CYS A 254 -5.81 3.16 13.32
CA CYS A 254 -7.18 2.64 13.28
C CYS A 254 -8.12 3.39 14.25
N GLU A 255 -7.70 3.62 15.48
CA GLU A 255 -8.42 4.46 16.46
C GLU A 255 -8.73 5.85 15.89
N LEU A 256 -7.72 6.52 15.33
CA LEU A 256 -7.82 7.88 14.78
C LEU A 256 -8.59 7.95 13.46
N TYR A 257 -8.64 6.86 12.70
CA TYR A 257 -9.46 6.75 11.49
C TYR A 257 -10.95 6.71 11.83
N ASN A 258 -11.31 6.29 13.05
CA ASN A 258 -12.63 5.91 13.55
C ASN A 258 -13.01 4.43 13.32
N CYS A 259 -12.05 3.51 13.39
CA CYS A 259 -12.40 2.09 13.47
C CYS A 259 -13.24 1.80 14.72
N ILE A 260 -14.27 0.96 14.58
CA ILE A 260 -14.87 0.29 15.74
C ILE A 260 -13.93 -0.83 16.16
N LEU A 261 -13.01 -0.55 17.08
CA LEU A 261 -12.21 -1.62 17.67
C LEU A 261 -13.14 -2.57 18.44
N PRO A 262 -13.04 -3.90 18.26
CA PRO A 262 -13.77 -4.82 19.12
C PRO A 262 -13.33 -4.54 20.56
N THR A 263 -14.26 -4.03 21.37
CA THR A 263 -14.05 -3.88 22.81
C THR A 263 -13.64 -5.25 23.32
N LYS A 264 -12.49 -5.33 23.99
CA LYS A 264 -12.13 -6.54 24.74
C LYS A 264 -13.33 -6.87 25.61
N ASN A 265 -14.06 -7.92 25.28
CA ASN A 265 -14.99 -8.54 26.20
C ASN A 265 -14.13 -9.03 27.35
N VAL A 266 -14.00 -8.20 28.39
CA VAL A 266 -13.62 -8.68 29.70
C VAL A 266 -14.72 -9.67 30.05
N SER A 267 -14.39 -10.96 29.97
CA SER A 267 -15.31 -12.02 30.34
C SER A 267 -15.85 -11.69 31.73
N LYS A 268 -17.18 -11.61 31.84
CA LYS A 268 -17.91 -11.45 33.10
C LYS A 268 -17.84 -12.74 33.94
N GLU A 269 -16.65 -13.33 34.10
CA GLU A 269 -16.43 -14.54 34.91
C GLU A 269 -15.66 -14.30 36.21
N GLN A 270 -15.32 -13.05 36.56
CA GLN A 270 -14.65 -12.74 37.83
C GLN A 270 -15.48 -11.97 38.87
N VAL A 271 -16.82 -11.91 38.72
CA VAL A 271 -17.71 -11.32 39.75
C VAL A 271 -18.59 -12.36 40.46
N LYS A 272 -18.31 -13.67 40.29
CA LYS A 272 -19.06 -14.75 40.96
C LYS A 272 -18.28 -15.56 42.00
N GLN A 273 -17.12 -15.08 42.48
CA GLN A 273 -16.38 -15.76 43.56
C GLN A 273 -16.30 -15.01 44.91
N ASP A 274 -16.76 -13.77 45.03
CA ASP A 274 -16.77 -13.05 46.33
C ASP A 274 -18.17 -12.91 46.96
N ARG A 275 -19.08 -13.84 46.68
CA ARG A 275 -20.38 -13.93 47.41
C ARG A 275 -20.67 -15.28 48.06
N THR A 276 -19.67 -16.14 48.16
CA THR A 276 -19.78 -17.37 48.95
C THR A 276 -18.41 -17.79 49.47
N ARG A 277 -17.94 -17.10 50.51
CA ARG A 277 -17.23 -17.69 51.66
C ARG A 277 -17.05 -16.67 52.77
#